data_AF-A0A7R9V5Y2-F1
#
_entry.id   AF-A0A7R9V5Y2-F1
#
_cell.length_a   1.000
_cell.length_b   1.000
_cell.length_c   1.000
_cell.angle_alpha   90.00
_cell.angle_beta   90.00
_cell.angle_gamma   90.00
#
_symmetry.space_group_name_H-M   'P 1'
#
loop_
_entity.id
_entity.type
_entity.pdbx_description
1 polymer ?
#
loop_
_entity_poly.entity_id
_entity_poly.type
_entity_poly.pdbx_seq_one_letter_code
_entity_poly.pdbx_strand_id
1 'polypeptide(L)'
;SQEVEVTPVALHFNDVHQYQAVFKPLVKLEADYDRMMKENQSRDNITVRWDVALNRKKLAYFFFPKDDNDLRLMPGDELKLRHRNVINRGAWEDVGVVLRFDQSEEVCLEMRGSNAPDECTVGYSVDFVWQ
;
A
#
# COMPACT_ATOMS: atom_id res chain seq x y z
N SER A 1 -17.34 -18.13 -10.19
CA SER A 1 -17.31 -17.44 -8.89
C SER A 1 -18.41 -18.01 -8.02
N GLN A 2 -18.11 -18.59 -6.86
CA GLN A 2 -19.14 -18.92 -5.89
C GLN A 2 -19.51 -17.61 -5.16
N GLU A 3 -20.74 -17.15 -5.31
CA GLU A 3 -21.26 -16.09 -4.44
C GLU A 3 -21.33 -16.65 -3.02
N VAL A 4 -20.63 -16.01 -2.08
CA VAL A 4 -20.69 -16.39 -0.67
C VAL A 4 -22.02 -15.89 -0.15
N GLU A 5 -22.99 -16.79 -0.01
CA GLU A 5 -24.29 -16.47 0.57
C GLU A 5 -24.13 -16.16 2.06
N VAL A 6 -24.25 -14.88 2.42
CA VAL A 6 -24.10 -14.40 3.79
C VAL A 6 -25.46 -14.22 4.47
N THR A 7 -25.52 -14.59 5.75
CA THR A 7 -26.74 -14.39 6.54
C THR A 7 -26.98 -12.90 6.80
N PRO A 8 -28.20 -12.38 6.57
CA PRO A 8 -28.53 -11.00 6.88
C PRO A 8 -28.36 -10.68 8.38
N VAL A 9 -27.93 -9.46 8.67
CA VAL A 9 -27.80 -8.98 10.05
C VAL A 9 -29.18 -8.85 10.71
N ALA A 10 -29.34 -9.46 11.87
CA ALA A 10 -30.54 -9.33 12.70
C ALA A 10 -30.37 -8.25 13.78
N LEU A 11 -31.48 -7.72 14.29
CA LEU A 11 -31.48 -6.77 15.41
C LEU A 11 -31.17 -7.43 16.77
N HIS A 12 -31.48 -8.73 16.90
CA HIS A 12 -31.27 -9.51 18.12
C HIS A 12 -30.64 -10.86 17.78
N PHE A 13 -29.74 -11.33 18.63
CA PHE A 13 -29.04 -12.61 18.50
C PHE A 13 -29.33 -13.47 19.74
N ASN A 14 -29.53 -14.77 19.54
CA ASN A 14 -29.83 -15.71 20.61
C ASN A 14 -28.61 -15.95 21.52
N ASP A 15 -27.41 -15.95 20.95
CA ASP A 15 -26.15 -16.11 21.67
C ASP A 15 -24.98 -15.50 20.89
N VAL A 16 -23.79 -15.55 21.50
CA VAL A 16 -22.54 -15.08 20.91
C VAL A 16 -22.11 -15.89 19.68
N HIS A 17 -22.50 -17.17 19.60
CA HIS A 17 -22.14 -18.03 18.47
C HIS A 17 -22.90 -17.62 17.21
N GLN A 18 -24.19 -17.31 17.34
CA GLN A 18 -25.00 -16.80 16.24
C GLN A 18 -24.50 -15.44 15.76
N TYR A 19 -24.16 -14.53 16.69
CA TYR A 19 -23.54 -13.25 16.34
C TYR A 19 -22.26 -13.45 15.54
N GLN A 20 -21.36 -14.32 16.01
CA GLN A 20 -20.11 -14.61 15.30
C GLN A 20 -20.33 -15.25 13.93
N ALA A 21 -21.28 -16.17 13.80
CA ALA A 21 -21.59 -16.84 12.54
C ALA A 21 -22.08 -15.86 11.47
N VAL A 22 -22.81 -14.81 11.88
CA VAL A 22 -23.30 -13.75 10.98
C VAL A 22 -22.20 -12.74 10.66
N PHE A 23 -21.48 -12.21 11.65
CA PHE A 23 -20.53 -11.11 11.42
C PHE A 23 -19.17 -11.55 10.88
N LYS A 24 -18.66 -12.74 11.23
CA LYS A 24 -17.34 -13.19 10.75
C LYS A 24 -17.23 -13.23 9.22
N PRO A 25 -18.20 -13.82 8.47
CA PRO A 25 -18.15 -13.81 7.01
C PRO A 25 -18.26 -12.40 6.41
N LEU A 26 -19.06 -11.52 7.01
CA LEU A 26 -19.20 -10.13 6.54
C LEU A 26 -17.91 -9.34 6.70
N VAL A 27 -17.28 -9.42 7.89
CA VAL A 27 -15.98 -8.80 8.14
C VAL A 27 -14.91 -9.36 7.20
N LYS A 28 -14.95 -10.67 6.92
CA LYS A 28 -14.04 -11.29 5.96
C LYS A 28 -14.24 -10.77 4.54
N LEU A 29 -15.49 -10.67 4.07
CA LEU A 29 -15.78 -10.15 2.73
C LEU A 29 -15.30 -8.70 2.57
N GLU A 30 -15.51 -7.86 3.59
CA GLU A 30 -15.00 -6.49 3.58
C GLU A 30 -13.47 -6.46 3.57
N ALA A 31 -12.82 -7.29 4.39
CA ALA A 31 -11.36 -7.39 4.43
C ALA A 31 -10.77 -7.87 3.09
N ASP A 32 -11.39 -8.87 2.47
CA ASP A 32 -10.97 -9.39 1.16
C ASP A 32 -11.20 -8.33 0.05
N TYR A 33 -12.29 -7.57 0.13
CA TYR A 33 -12.58 -6.47 -0.79
C TYR A 33 -11.57 -5.32 -0.64
N ASP A 34 -11.29 -4.88 0.60
CA ASP A 34 -10.31 -3.82 0.89
C ASP A 34 -8.90 -4.22 0.44
N ARG A 35 -8.49 -5.48 0.67
CA ARG A 35 -7.21 -6.01 0.18
C ARG A 35 -7.11 -5.92 -1.34
N MET A 36 -8.12 -6.41 -2.06
CA MET A 36 -8.12 -6.38 -3.51
C MET A 36 -8.08 -4.93 -4.05
N MET A 37 -8.84 -4.02 -3.43
CA MET A 37 -8.85 -2.60 -3.81
C MET A 37 -7.49 -1.94 -3.58
N LYS A 38 -6.81 -2.23 -2.46
CA LYS A 38 -5.46 -1.70 -2.20
C LYS A 38 -4.43 -2.28 -3.16
N GLU A 39 -4.39 -3.59 -3.36
CA GLU A 39 -3.41 -4.24 -4.23
C GLU A 39 -3.52 -3.77 -5.70
N ASN A 40 -4.75 -3.47 -6.15
CA ASN A 40 -5.01 -2.94 -7.49
C ASN A 40 -4.50 -1.51 -7.73
N GLN A 41 -4.11 -0.77 -6.69
CA GLN A 41 -3.55 0.58 -6.81
C GLN A 41 -2.04 0.58 -7.11
N SER A 42 -1.45 -0.58 -7.37
CA SER A 42 -0.04 -0.70 -7.71
C SER A 42 0.30 0.09 -8.98
N ARG A 43 1.42 0.82 -8.97
CA ARG A 43 1.89 1.64 -10.08
C ARG A 43 3.29 1.24 -10.50
N ASP A 44 3.44 0.92 -11.78
CA ASP A 44 4.71 0.58 -12.40
C ASP A 44 5.35 1.81 -13.07
N ASN A 45 6.65 1.72 -13.33
CA ASN A 45 7.45 2.69 -14.08
C ASN A 45 7.45 4.11 -13.48
N ILE A 46 7.45 4.21 -12.16
CA ILE A 46 7.57 5.51 -11.48
C ILE A 46 9.03 6.01 -11.52
N THR A 47 9.17 7.33 -11.44
CA THR A 47 10.45 8.01 -11.27
C THR A 47 10.63 8.37 -9.79
N VAL A 48 11.77 8.01 -9.21
CA VAL A 48 12.12 8.25 -7.81
C VAL A 48 13.32 9.20 -7.73
N ARG A 49 13.19 10.22 -6.89
CA ARG A 49 14.29 11.05 -6.42
C ARG A 49 14.65 10.64 -5.00
N TRP A 50 15.91 10.32 -4.77
CA TRP A 50 16.42 9.89 -3.47
C TRP A 50 17.00 11.05 -2.65
N ASP A 51 16.85 10.97 -1.34
CA ASP A 51 17.53 11.85 -0.37
C ASP A 51 17.85 11.06 0.92
N VAL A 52 18.57 11.70 1.86
CA VAL A 52 18.91 11.15 3.17
C VAL A 52 18.38 12.07 4.26
N ALA A 53 17.46 11.56 5.08
CA ALA A 53 16.93 12.28 6.22
C ALA A 53 18.00 12.50 7.31
N LEU A 54 17.74 13.45 8.23
CA LEU A 54 18.62 13.72 9.38
C LEU A 54 18.82 12.50 10.29
N ASN A 55 17.84 11.58 10.33
CA ASN A 55 17.91 10.30 11.04
C ASN A 55 18.70 9.21 10.27
N ARG A 56 19.34 9.58 9.15
CA ARG A 56 20.11 8.72 8.24
C ARG A 56 19.31 7.68 7.45
N LYS A 57 17.96 7.76 7.47
CA LYS A 57 17.13 6.91 6.60
C LYS A 57 17.05 7.46 5.18
N LYS A 58 16.81 6.56 4.22
CA LYS A 58 16.59 6.92 2.81
C LYS A 58 15.18 7.46 2.62
N LEU A 59 15.06 8.58 1.90
CA LEU A 59 13.80 9.15 1.48
C LEU A 59 13.63 8.96 -0.02
N ALA A 60 12.50 8.39 -0.42
CA ALA A 60 12.07 8.29 -1.82
C ALA A 60 10.99 9.33 -2.09
N TYR A 61 11.20 10.15 -3.11
CA TYR A 61 10.22 11.11 -3.60
C TYR A 61 9.72 10.71 -4.99
N PHE A 62 8.41 10.66 -5.18
CA PHE A 62 7.77 10.30 -6.44
C PHE A 62 6.36 10.90 -6.51
N PHE A 63 5.74 10.91 -7.68
CA PHE A 63 4.46 11.58 -7.91
C PHE A 63 3.31 10.61 -8.17
N PHE A 64 2.12 10.91 -7.64
CA PHE A 64 0.87 10.25 -7.97
C PHE A 64 -0.18 11.26 -8.47
N PRO A 65 -0.58 11.21 -9.75
CA PRO A 65 -1.60 12.09 -10.30
C PRO A 65 -2.92 12.02 -9.54
N LYS A 66 -3.53 13.16 -9.19
CA LYS A 66 -4.83 13.24 -8.49
C LYS A 66 -6.01 12.69 -9.28
N ASP A 67 -5.87 12.52 -10.59
CA ASP A 67 -6.93 11.92 -11.42
C ASP A 67 -7.19 10.45 -11.06
N ASP A 68 -6.35 9.86 -10.21
CA ASP A 68 -6.57 8.57 -9.57
C ASP A 68 -7.59 8.72 -8.42
N ASN A 69 -8.88 8.83 -8.77
CA ASN A 69 -9.98 9.12 -7.86
C ASN A 69 -10.14 8.10 -6.70
N ASP A 70 -9.49 6.95 -6.81
CA ASP A 70 -9.49 5.87 -5.81
C ASP A 70 -8.28 5.90 -4.86
N LEU A 71 -7.28 6.76 -5.13
CA LEU A 71 -6.07 6.84 -4.33
C LEU A 71 -6.32 7.61 -3.02
N ARG A 72 -6.33 6.89 -1.90
CA ARG A 72 -6.42 7.46 -0.54
C ARG A 72 -5.12 7.26 0.21
N LEU A 73 -4.10 8.06 -0.13
CA LEU A 73 -2.80 8.02 0.55
C LEU A 73 -2.73 9.04 1.70
N MET A 74 -2.33 8.58 2.88
CA MET A 74 -2.22 9.36 4.10
C MET A 74 -0.82 9.23 4.73
N PRO A 75 -0.33 10.26 5.46
CA PRO A 75 0.84 10.09 6.31
C PRO A 75 0.65 8.94 7.30
N GLY A 76 1.64 8.04 7.37
CA GLY A 76 1.59 6.82 8.15
C GLY A 76 1.29 5.56 7.33
N ASP A 77 0.79 5.68 6.09
CA ASP A 77 0.54 4.53 5.23
C ASP A 77 1.85 3.83 4.84
N GLU A 78 1.77 2.50 4.69
CA GLU A 78 2.88 1.68 4.23
C GLU A 78 2.80 1.43 2.73
N LEU A 79 3.89 1.76 2.03
CA LEU A 79 4.07 1.46 0.61
C LEU A 79 5.29 0.55 0.43
N LYS A 80 5.19 -0.41 -0.47
CA LYS A 80 6.33 -1.21 -0.92
C LYS A 80 6.88 -0.61 -2.20
N LEU A 81 8.16 -0.23 -2.19
CA LEU A 81 8.89 0.21 -3.38
C LEU A 81 9.70 -0.96 -3.93
N ARG A 82 9.62 -1.20 -5.24
CA ARG A 82 10.30 -2.30 -5.93
C ARG A 82 11.08 -1.80 -7.14
N HIS A 83 12.14 -2.51 -7.48
CA HIS A 83 12.92 -2.28 -8.69
C HIS A 83 13.37 -3.62 -9.29
N ARG A 84 12.98 -3.91 -10.52
CA ARG A 84 13.18 -5.24 -11.14
C ARG A 84 14.63 -5.52 -11.57
N ASN A 85 15.42 -4.49 -11.83
CA ASN A 85 16.75 -4.66 -12.40
C ASN A 85 17.71 -3.54 -11.95
N VAL A 86 18.16 -3.60 -10.71
CA VAL A 86 19.24 -2.72 -10.25
C VAL A 86 20.50 -3.12 -11.00
N ILE A 87 21.20 -2.17 -11.63
CA ILE A 87 22.41 -2.34 -12.46
C ILE A 87 23.31 -3.46 -11.90
N ASN A 88 23.12 -4.70 -12.37
CA ASN A 88 23.82 -5.91 -11.95
C ASN A 88 23.69 -6.37 -10.48
N ARG A 89 22.74 -5.86 -9.69
CA ARG A 89 22.49 -6.31 -8.29
C ARG A 89 21.26 -7.22 -8.12
N GLY A 90 20.44 -7.36 -9.16
CA GLY A 90 19.20 -8.14 -9.13
C GLY A 90 17.98 -7.30 -8.74
N ALA A 91 16.86 -7.99 -8.46
CA ALA A 91 15.64 -7.35 -8.02
C ALA A 91 15.78 -6.84 -6.57
N TRP A 92 15.21 -5.68 -6.31
CA TRP A 92 15.19 -5.07 -4.98
C TRP A 92 13.76 -4.69 -4.61
N GLU A 93 13.42 -4.87 -3.34
CA GLU A 93 12.20 -4.33 -2.75
C GLU A 93 12.42 -3.96 -1.29
N ASP A 94 11.70 -2.94 -0.83
CA ASP A 94 11.67 -2.55 0.57
C ASP A 94 10.35 -1.80 0.89
N VAL A 95 9.96 -1.81 2.16
CA VAL A 95 8.77 -1.11 2.64
C VAL A 95 9.18 0.21 3.26
N GLY A 96 8.43 1.26 2.96
CA GLY A 96 8.55 2.56 3.59
C GLY A 96 7.23 3.05 4.18
N VAL A 97 7.32 4.15 4.93
CA VAL A 97 6.16 4.83 5.53
C VAL A 97 6.03 6.22 4.92
N VAL A 98 4.81 6.58 4.50
CA VAL A 98 4.53 7.90 3.95
C VAL A 98 4.70 8.94 5.04
N LEU A 99 5.65 9.86 4.85
CA LEU A 99 5.82 11.01 5.73
C LEU A 99 4.93 12.18 5.30
N ARG A 100 4.80 12.37 3.99
CA ARG A 100 3.99 13.43 3.41
C ARG A 100 3.41 13.01 2.07
N PHE A 101 2.23 13.53 1.80
CA PHE A 101 1.63 13.61 0.48
C PHE A 101 0.93 14.96 0.41
N ASP A 102 1.33 15.82 -0.52
CA ASP A 102 0.88 17.21 -0.55
C ASP A 102 0.10 17.55 -1.83
N GLN A 103 -0.33 18.81 -1.94
CA GLN A 103 -1.13 19.28 -3.07
C GLN A 103 -0.37 19.26 -4.41
N SER A 104 0.96 19.13 -4.39
CA SER A 104 1.80 18.99 -5.58
C SER A 104 1.92 17.55 -6.08
N GLU A 105 1.19 16.62 -5.45
CA GLU A 105 1.17 15.19 -5.82
C GLU A 105 2.48 14.46 -5.52
N GLU A 106 3.44 15.12 -4.86
CA GLU A 106 4.69 14.50 -4.44
C GLU A 106 4.47 13.72 -3.13
N VAL A 107 4.77 12.43 -3.17
CA VAL A 107 4.87 11.54 -2.02
C VAL A 107 6.30 11.61 -1.49
N CYS A 108 6.46 11.69 -0.17
CA CYS A 108 7.72 11.42 0.50
C CYS A 108 7.58 10.13 1.31
N LEU A 109 8.35 9.12 0.93
CA LEU A 109 8.37 7.80 1.55
C LEU A 109 9.68 7.61 2.31
N GLU A 110 9.62 7.38 3.62
CA GLU A 110 10.78 7.02 4.42
C GLU A 110 10.97 5.50 4.41
N MET A 111 12.07 5.02 3.83
CA MET A 111 12.36 3.60 3.73
C MET A 111 12.76 3.00 5.09
N ARG A 112 12.41 1.74 5.32
CA ARG A 112 12.85 0.98 6.50
C ARG A 112 14.30 0.52 6.37
N GLY A 113 14.68 0.05 5.18
CA GLY A 113 16.03 -0.38 4.83
C GLY A 113 16.92 0.77 4.36
N SER A 114 18.20 0.45 4.20
CA SER A 114 19.24 1.41 3.80
C SER A 114 19.93 1.05 2.49
N ASN A 115 19.57 -0.08 1.88
CA ASN A 115 20.21 -0.63 0.67
C ASN A 115 19.46 -0.29 -0.62
N ALA A 116 18.68 0.79 -0.60
CA ALA A 116 17.95 1.25 -1.77
C ALA A 116 18.91 1.56 -2.94
N PRO A 117 18.54 1.21 -4.18
CA PRO A 117 19.37 1.45 -5.37
C PRO A 117 19.30 2.92 -5.81
N ASP A 118 19.81 3.81 -4.95
CA ASP A 118 19.70 5.27 -5.10
C ASP A 118 20.46 5.86 -6.28
N GLU A 119 21.29 5.05 -6.95
CA GLU A 119 21.88 5.36 -8.26
C GLU A 119 20.87 5.35 -9.43
N CYS A 120 19.73 4.65 -9.27
CA CYS A 120 18.67 4.56 -10.28
C CYS A 120 17.52 5.51 -9.93
N THR A 121 16.99 6.21 -10.94
CA THR A 121 15.85 7.13 -10.77
C THR A 121 14.58 6.68 -11.48
N VAL A 122 14.63 5.68 -12.37
CA VAL A 122 13.47 5.23 -13.17
C VAL A 122 13.32 3.72 -13.07
N GLY A 123 12.15 3.20 -13.45
CA GLY A 123 11.91 1.74 -13.49
C GLY A 123 11.51 1.14 -12.15
N TYR A 124 11.10 2.00 -11.21
CA TYR A 124 10.52 1.56 -9.94
C TYR A 124 9.03 1.23 -10.09
N SER A 125 8.53 0.43 -9.17
CA SER A 125 7.12 0.19 -8.95
C SER A 125 6.76 0.44 -7.48
N VAL A 126 5.56 0.94 -7.21
CA VAL A 126 4.98 1.02 -5.87
C VAL A 126 3.79 0.11 -5.76
N ASP A 127 3.72 -0.65 -4.67
CA ASP A 127 2.52 -1.39 -4.25
C ASP A 127 2.02 -0.86 -2.89
N PHE A 128 0.70 -0.90 -2.69
CA PHE A 128 0.08 -0.55 -1.42
C PHE A 128 0.06 -1.77 -0.51
N VAL A 129 0.49 -1.59 0.75
CA VAL A 129 0.50 -2.68 1.73
C VAL A 129 -0.85 -2.72 2.45
N TRP A 130 -1.54 -3.86 2.37
CA TRP A 130 -2.74 -4.14 3.15
C TRP A 130 -2.37 -4.72 4.53
N GLN A 131 -3.08 -4.32 5.59
CA GLN A 131 -2.88 -4.77 6.98
C GLN A 131 -4.21 -5.22 7.60
#